data_AF-C1LDV5-F1
#
_entry.id   AF-C1LDV5-F1
#
_cell.length_a   1.000
_cell.length_b   1.000
_cell.length_c   1.000
_cell.angle_alpha   90.00
_cell.angle_beta   90.00
_cell.angle_gamma   90.00
#
_symmetry.space_group_name_H-M   'P 1'
#
loop_
_entity.id
_entity.type
_entity.pdbx_description
1 polymer ?
#
loop_
_entity_poly.entity_id
_entity_poly.type
_entity_poly.pdbx_seq_one_letter_code
_entity_poly.pdbx_strand_id
1 'polypeptide(L)'
;MGRMHKLDNRIQIMLKTGILQKHRSMFVMVGDKGQDQVPIMHQILSSLSNKGQLSVLWCYKKELSFSTHRKKNLKLLNKRRKAGLTSDATVFEQFVCSTDIRWCYYDESQKILGQTFDMCILQDFEALTPNLLARTIETVSGGGLIVLLLKTMTSLHQLCTLVMDVHSRYRTESRHDVIGRFNERFLLSLASNSRCLVLDDQWNVLPLSRKILSSLTPLPADISDKSSLVEQKELQKLKVMSLNLKYCFFNCLVITY
;
A
#
# COMPACT_ATOMS: atom_id res chain seq x y z
N MET A 1 -22.65 -13.38 -15.22
CA MET A 1 -21.91 -14.36 -14.40
C MET A 1 -20.42 -14.25 -14.74
N GLY A 2 -19.65 -13.49 -13.97
CA GLY A 2 -18.20 -13.42 -14.16
C GLY A 2 -17.55 -14.72 -13.68
N ARG A 3 -16.63 -15.29 -14.46
CA ARG A 3 -15.84 -16.46 -14.04
C ARG A 3 -15.19 -16.15 -12.70
N MET A 4 -15.43 -16.98 -11.69
CA MET A 4 -14.65 -16.97 -10.45
C MET A 4 -13.24 -17.45 -10.80
N HIS A 5 -12.37 -16.51 -11.16
CA HIS A 5 -10.96 -16.81 -11.36
C HIS A 5 -10.35 -17.15 -10.01
N LYS A 6 -9.76 -18.34 -9.93
CA LYS A 6 -9.03 -18.78 -8.74
C LYS A 6 -7.82 -17.87 -8.59
N LEU A 7 -7.81 -17.10 -7.49
CA LEU A 7 -6.69 -16.24 -7.14
C LEU A 7 -5.44 -17.11 -6.93
N ASP A 8 -4.29 -16.65 -7.43
CA ASP A 8 -3.03 -17.37 -7.25
C ASP A 8 -2.66 -17.37 -5.75
N ASN A 9 -2.54 -18.56 -5.16
CA ASN A 9 -2.17 -18.75 -3.75
C ASN A 9 -0.88 -18.02 -3.38
N ARG A 10 0.02 -17.78 -4.33
CA ARG A 10 1.28 -17.07 -4.11
C ARG A 10 1.09 -15.64 -3.59
N ILE A 11 0.01 -14.97 -3.99
CA ILE A 11 -0.33 -13.62 -3.54
C ILE A 11 -0.60 -13.63 -2.03
N GLN A 12 -1.40 -14.60 -1.57
CA GLN A 12 -1.71 -14.77 -0.15
C GLN A 12 -0.46 -15.13 0.65
N ILE A 13 0.42 -16.00 0.12
CA ILE A 13 1.68 -16.35 0.77
C ILE A 13 2.57 -15.12 0.94
N MET A 14 2.70 -14.28 -0.09
CA MET A 14 3.51 -13.07 -0.03
C MET A 14 3.00 -12.08 1.02
N LEU A 15 1.69 -11.86 1.08
CA LEU A 15 1.06 -11.01 2.09
C LEU A 15 1.23 -11.57 3.49
N LYS A 16 1.01 -12.88 3.68
CA LYS A 16 1.21 -13.56 4.97
C LYS A 16 2.65 -13.41 5.47
N THR A 17 3.62 -13.61 4.59
CA THR A 17 5.05 -13.37 4.88
C THR A 17 5.33 -11.90 5.18
N GLY A 18 4.64 -10.96 4.51
CA GLY A 18 4.69 -9.52 4.82
C GLY A 18 4.25 -9.19 6.24
N ILE A 19 3.08 -9.69 6.62
CA ILE A 19 2.49 -9.50 7.94
C ILE A 19 3.39 -10.13 9.01
N LEU A 20 3.87 -11.35 8.79
CA LEU A 20 4.72 -12.09 9.72
C LEU A 20 6.05 -11.36 10.01
N GLN A 21 6.70 -10.84 8.97
CA GLN A 21 7.96 -10.11 9.07
C GLN A 21 7.78 -8.61 9.38
N LYS A 22 6.54 -8.14 9.53
CA LYS A 22 6.20 -6.70 9.63
C LYS A 22 6.79 -5.85 8.48
N HIS A 23 6.95 -6.45 7.30
CA HIS A 23 7.43 -5.77 6.10
C HIS A 23 6.25 -5.26 5.26
N ARG A 24 6.38 -4.05 4.71
CA ARG A 24 5.40 -3.47 3.79
C ARG A 24 5.44 -4.23 2.46
N SER A 25 4.27 -4.52 1.88
CA SER A 25 4.16 -5.12 0.55
C SER A 25 3.58 -4.12 -0.44
N MET A 26 4.04 -4.13 -1.68
CA MET A 26 3.60 -3.21 -2.73
C MET A 26 2.97 -3.96 -3.89
N PHE A 27 1.78 -3.55 -4.30
CA PHE A 27 1.05 -4.11 -5.42
C PHE A 27 0.85 -3.01 -6.45
N VAL A 28 1.16 -3.33 -7.70
CA VAL A 28 0.97 -2.44 -8.84
C VAL A 28 -0.11 -3.06 -9.71
N MET A 29 -1.31 -2.48 -9.68
CA MET A 29 -2.44 -2.94 -10.48
C MET A 29 -2.45 -2.18 -11.80
N VAL A 30 -2.42 -2.91 -12.91
CA VAL A 30 -2.45 -2.37 -14.26
C VAL A 30 -3.81 -2.68 -14.87
N GLY A 31 -4.56 -1.63 -15.19
CA GLY A 31 -5.78 -1.71 -15.95
C GLY A 31 -6.85 -0.70 -15.53
N ASP A 32 -7.85 -0.51 -16.39
CA ASP A 32 -8.88 0.50 -16.22
C ASP A 32 -9.88 0.14 -15.11
N LYS A 33 -9.99 -1.14 -14.76
CA LYS A 33 -10.87 -1.65 -13.70
C LYS A 33 -10.11 -1.98 -12.41
N GLY A 34 -8.90 -1.45 -12.23
CA GLY A 34 -8.10 -1.68 -11.02
C GLY A 34 -8.79 -1.23 -9.74
N GLN A 35 -9.63 -0.18 -9.81
CA GLN A 35 -10.41 0.31 -8.67
C GLN A 35 -11.40 -0.75 -8.13
N ASP A 36 -12.02 -1.52 -9.03
CA ASP A 36 -12.98 -2.57 -8.66
C ASP A 36 -12.31 -3.76 -7.95
N GLN A 37 -10.99 -3.91 -8.09
CA GLN A 37 -10.21 -4.98 -7.45
C GLN A 37 -9.75 -4.63 -6.03
N VAL A 38 -9.74 -3.34 -5.66
CA VAL A 38 -9.34 -2.87 -4.33
C VAL A 38 -10.14 -3.53 -3.19
N PRO A 39 -11.48 -3.68 -3.26
CA PRO A 39 -12.26 -4.40 -2.25
C PRO A 39 -11.78 -5.83 -2.01
N ILE A 40 -11.41 -6.53 -3.08
CA ILE A 40 -10.92 -7.92 -3.02
C ILE A 40 -9.55 -7.95 -2.31
N MET A 41 -8.65 -7.02 -2.65
CA MET A 41 -7.36 -6.87 -1.96
C MET A 41 -7.53 -6.62 -0.46
N HIS A 42 -8.46 -5.72 -0.10
CA HIS A 42 -8.77 -5.43 1.29
C HIS A 42 -9.34 -6.66 2.02
N GLN A 43 -10.25 -7.42 1.40
CA GLN A 43 -10.79 -8.65 1.98
C GLN A 43 -9.70 -9.70 2.21
N ILE A 44 -8.78 -9.88 1.27
CA ILE A 44 -7.65 -10.80 1.42
C ILE A 44 -6.77 -10.34 2.59
N LEU A 45 -6.41 -9.06 2.66
CA LEU A 45 -5.60 -8.52 3.74
C LEU A 45 -6.30 -8.69 5.11
N SER A 46 -7.60 -8.41 5.18
CA SER A 46 -8.41 -8.58 6.39
C SER A 46 -8.57 -10.04 6.80
N SER A 47 -8.55 -10.98 5.85
CA SER A 47 -8.61 -12.41 6.16
C SER A 47 -7.28 -12.96 6.71
N LEU A 48 -6.15 -12.35 6.32
CA LEU A 48 -4.81 -12.75 6.74
C LEU A 48 -4.35 -12.02 8.00
N SER A 49 -4.86 -10.81 8.21
CA SER A 49 -4.60 -10.01 9.39
C SER A 49 -5.62 -10.33 10.46
N ASN A 50 -5.17 -10.84 11.61
CA ASN A 50 -6.02 -11.01 12.79
C ASN A 50 -6.36 -9.67 13.49
N LYS A 51 -5.94 -8.53 12.92
CA LYS A 51 -6.32 -7.20 13.39
C LYS A 51 -7.73 -6.91 12.85
N GLY A 52 -8.64 -6.49 13.73
CA GLY A 52 -10.07 -6.28 13.44
C GLY A 52 -10.37 -5.41 12.21
N GLN A 53 -10.76 -4.14 12.41
CA GLN A 53 -11.05 -3.26 11.29
C GLN A 53 -9.76 -2.60 10.78
N LEU A 54 -9.47 -2.79 9.49
CA LEU A 54 -8.31 -2.18 8.84
C LEU A 54 -8.59 -0.73 8.47
N SER A 55 -7.57 0.11 8.64
CA SER A 55 -7.59 1.52 8.25
C SER A 55 -7.06 1.68 6.82
N VAL A 56 -7.81 2.39 5.97
CA VAL A 56 -7.47 2.57 4.55
C VAL A 56 -7.25 4.04 4.23
N LEU A 57 -6.12 4.36 3.60
CA LEU A 57 -5.83 5.67 3.03
C LEU A 57 -6.06 5.64 1.52
N TRP A 58 -6.84 6.58 1.00
CA TRP A 58 -7.06 6.75 -0.44
C TRP A 58 -6.59 8.13 -0.89
N CYS A 59 -5.55 8.15 -1.73
CA CYS A 59 -4.96 9.37 -2.28
C CYS A 59 -5.30 9.54 -3.76
N TYR A 60 -5.70 10.76 -4.15
CA TYR A 60 -6.11 11.07 -5.52
C TYR A 60 -5.83 12.54 -5.88
N LYS A 61 -5.80 12.86 -7.18
CA LYS A 61 -5.48 14.21 -7.66
C LYS A 61 -6.70 15.13 -7.80
N LYS A 62 -7.69 14.76 -8.62
CA LYS A 62 -8.79 15.68 -8.97
C LYS A 62 -10.19 15.09 -8.81
N GLU A 63 -10.47 13.90 -9.34
CA GLU A 63 -11.84 13.37 -9.32
C GLU A 63 -11.88 11.87 -9.00
N LEU A 64 -12.74 11.54 -8.04
CA LEU A 64 -13.23 10.18 -7.83
C LEU A 64 -14.50 10.03 -8.66
N SER A 65 -14.63 8.93 -9.40
CA SER A 65 -15.84 8.59 -10.17
C SER A 65 -17.06 8.31 -9.29
N PHE A 66 -16.92 8.40 -7.97
CA PHE A 66 -17.92 8.03 -6.99
C PHE A 66 -17.97 9.03 -5.81
N SER A 67 -19.14 9.13 -5.21
CA SER A 67 -19.38 9.98 -4.03
C SER A 67 -18.63 9.44 -2.81
N THR A 68 -17.91 10.30 -2.11
CA THR A 68 -17.22 9.98 -0.83
C THR A 68 -18.16 10.07 0.39
N HIS A 69 -19.38 10.58 0.22
CA HIS A 69 -20.31 10.80 1.33
C HIS A 69 -20.98 9.51 1.82
N ARG A 70 -20.35 8.85 2.80
CA ARG A 70 -20.81 7.60 3.42
C ARG A 70 -22.30 7.59 3.77
N LYS A 71 -22.80 8.62 4.48
CA LYS A 71 -24.21 8.69 4.91
C LYS A 71 -25.20 8.78 3.73
N LYS A 72 -24.84 9.50 2.66
CA LYS A 72 -25.68 9.62 1.45
C LYS A 72 -25.68 8.29 0.70
N ASN A 73 -24.51 7.68 0.52
CA ASN A 73 -24.36 6.40 -0.17
C ASN A 73 -25.11 5.27 0.57
N LEU A 74 -25.03 5.22 1.89
CA LEU A 74 -25.74 4.21 2.70
C LEU A 74 -27.26 4.34 2.56
N LYS A 75 -27.80 5.58 2.53
CA LYS A 75 -29.24 5.82 2.29
C LYS A 75 -29.65 5.36 0.90
N LEU A 76 -28.86 5.67 -0.12
CA LEU A 76 -29.11 5.25 -1.50
C LEU A 76 -29.07 3.72 -1.63
N LEU A 77 -28.06 3.08 -1.06
CA LEU A 77 -27.89 1.63 -1.04
C LEU A 77 -29.07 0.95 -0.32
N ASN A 78 -29.48 1.46 0.84
CA ASN A 78 -30.63 0.92 1.58
C ASN A 78 -31.94 1.12 0.82
N LYS A 79 -32.11 2.24 0.10
CA LYS A 79 -33.28 2.47 -0.76
C LYS A 79 -33.33 1.48 -1.93
N ARG A 80 -32.19 1.25 -2.59
CA ARG A 80 -32.05 0.25 -3.67
C ARG A 80 -32.32 -1.17 -3.18
N ARG A 81 -31.76 -1.55 -2.03
CA ARG A 81 -31.99 -2.86 -1.39
C ARG A 81 -33.47 -3.09 -1.07
N LYS A 82 -34.15 -2.07 -0.51
CA LYS A 82 -35.59 -2.13 -0.23
C LYS A 82 -36.45 -2.22 -1.48
N ALA A 83 -35.98 -1.69 -2.61
CA ALA A 83 -36.66 -1.77 -3.90
C ALA A 83 -36.46 -3.11 -4.63
N GLY A 84 -35.75 -4.08 -4.04
CA GLY A 84 -35.51 -5.40 -4.64
C GLY A 84 -34.49 -5.42 -5.78
N LEU A 85 -33.99 -4.26 -6.22
CA LEU A 85 -32.96 -4.10 -7.25
C LEU A 85 -31.56 -4.34 -6.67
N THR A 86 -31.33 -5.54 -6.13
CA THR A 86 -30.14 -5.88 -5.31
C THR A 86 -29.02 -6.51 -6.12
N SER A 87 -29.20 -6.77 -7.43
CA SER A 87 -28.19 -7.45 -8.24
C SER A 87 -26.96 -6.59 -8.59
N ASP A 88 -27.08 -5.25 -8.50
CA ASP A 88 -26.12 -4.33 -9.15
C ASP A 88 -25.41 -3.39 -8.18
N ALA A 89 -25.53 -3.60 -6.86
CA ALA A 89 -24.62 -2.90 -5.94
C ALA A 89 -23.22 -3.46 -6.18
N THR A 90 -22.37 -2.68 -6.85
CA THR A 90 -20.99 -3.08 -7.12
C THR A 90 -20.30 -3.35 -5.78
N VAL A 91 -19.52 -4.43 -5.70
CA VAL A 91 -18.76 -4.82 -4.48
C VAL A 91 -17.98 -3.63 -3.90
N PHE A 92 -17.57 -2.73 -4.79
CA PHE A 92 -16.96 -1.45 -4.50
C PHE A 92 -17.83 -0.48 -3.68
N GLU A 93 -19.10 -0.26 -4.04
CA GLU A 93 -20.01 0.61 -3.26
C GLU A 93 -20.19 0.09 -1.83
N GLN A 94 -20.29 -1.23 -1.66
CA GLN A 94 -20.37 -1.85 -0.35
C GLN A 94 -19.09 -1.65 0.46
N PHE A 95 -17.92 -1.79 -0.18
CA PHE A 95 -16.63 -1.54 0.44
C PHE A 95 -16.51 -0.10 0.95
N VAL A 96 -16.80 0.90 0.12
CA VAL A 96 -16.74 2.33 0.52
C VAL A 96 -17.67 2.64 1.70
N CYS A 97 -18.80 1.94 1.82
CA CYS A 97 -19.74 2.14 2.91
C CYS A 97 -19.36 1.42 4.21
N SER A 98 -18.69 0.27 4.13
CA SER A 98 -18.38 -0.57 5.29
C SER A 98 -17.05 -0.21 5.96
N THR A 99 -16.02 0.09 5.17
CA THR A 99 -14.66 0.31 5.67
C THR A 99 -14.44 1.74 6.15
N ASP A 100 -13.36 1.94 6.93
CA ASP A 100 -12.94 3.26 7.35
C ASP A 100 -11.86 3.77 6.40
N ILE A 101 -12.29 4.65 5.47
CA ILE A 101 -11.45 5.19 4.42
C ILE A 101 -11.17 6.67 4.70
N ARG A 102 -9.89 7.01 4.86
CA ARG A 102 -9.41 8.38 4.87
C ARG A 102 -9.16 8.85 3.44
N TRP A 103 -10.01 9.75 2.97
CA TRP A 103 -9.84 10.42 1.67
C TRP A 103 -8.83 11.57 1.80
N CYS A 104 -7.82 11.60 0.94
CA CYS A 104 -6.79 12.63 0.93
C CYS A 104 -6.47 13.09 -0.49
N TYR A 105 -6.47 14.40 -0.71
CA TYR A 105 -5.93 14.97 -1.95
C TYR A 105 -4.40 14.97 -1.89
N TYR A 106 -3.74 14.81 -3.04
CA TYR A 106 -2.28 14.92 -3.10
C TYR A 106 -1.74 16.26 -2.61
N ASP A 107 -2.48 17.35 -2.83
CA ASP A 107 -2.11 18.69 -2.34
C ASP A 107 -2.16 18.77 -0.81
N GLU A 108 -2.98 17.93 -0.16
CA GLU A 108 -3.16 17.88 1.28
C GLU A 108 -2.38 16.76 1.96
N SER A 109 -1.39 16.17 1.27
CA SER A 109 -0.61 15.02 1.77
C SER A 109 0.13 15.28 3.09
N GLN A 110 0.21 16.53 3.55
CA GLN A 110 0.85 16.89 4.81
C GLN A 110 -0.03 16.50 6.02
N LYS A 111 -1.35 16.46 5.83
CA LYS A 111 -2.31 16.15 6.92
C LYS A 111 -2.26 14.69 7.38
N ILE A 112 -1.71 13.81 6.56
CA ILE A 112 -1.58 12.37 6.85
C ILE A 112 -0.27 12.02 7.56
N LEU A 113 0.65 12.98 7.70
CA LEU A 113 1.88 12.78 8.47
C LEU A 113 1.56 12.54 9.94
N GLY A 114 2.26 11.59 10.56
CA GLY A 114 2.02 11.17 11.95
C GLY A 114 0.83 10.23 12.14
N GLN A 115 0.06 9.94 11.09
CA GLN A 115 -0.96 8.88 11.08
C GLN A 115 -0.39 7.61 10.47
N THR A 116 -0.92 6.46 10.89
CA THR A 116 -0.55 5.16 10.35
C THR A 116 -1.76 4.45 9.77
N PHE A 117 -1.59 3.87 8.59
CA PHE A 117 -2.63 3.14 7.86
C PHE A 117 -2.17 1.72 7.55
N ASP A 118 -3.11 0.78 7.47
CA ASP A 118 -2.80 -0.60 7.12
C ASP A 118 -2.79 -0.82 5.60
N MET A 119 -3.60 -0.06 4.87
CA MET A 119 -3.66 -0.10 3.42
C MET A 119 -3.62 1.32 2.85
N CYS A 120 -2.80 1.55 1.84
CA CYS A 120 -2.69 2.82 1.14
C CYS A 120 -2.93 2.61 -0.36
N ILE A 121 -3.86 3.37 -0.93
CA ILE A 121 -4.25 3.30 -2.33
C ILE A 121 -3.86 4.62 -2.99
N LEU A 122 -3.00 4.52 -4.00
CA LEU A 122 -2.50 5.64 -4.78
C LEU A 122 -3.09 5.58 -6.19
N GLN A 123 -3.94 6.56 -6.49
CA GLN A 123 -4.55 6.74 -7.81
C GLN A 123 -3.78 7.78 -8.63
N ASP A 124 -3.86 7.73 -9.96
CA ASP A 124 -3.29 8.75 -10.86
C ASP A 124 -1.77 8.89 -10.74
N PHE A 125 -1.04 7.90 -11.26
CA PHE A 125 0.43 7.88 -11.22
C PHE A 125 1.11 9.12 -11.82
N GLU A 126 0.48 9.79 -12.78
CA GLU A 126 1.00 11.01 -13.42
C GLU A 126 1.25 12.16 -12.44
N ALA A 127 0.47 12.22 -11.36
CA ALA A 127 0.55 13.24 -10.32
C ALA A 127 1.47 12.86 -9.16
N LEU A 128 1.91 11.59 -9.08
CA LEU A 128 2.71 11.08 -7.98
C LEU A 128 4.16 11.55 -8.08
N THR A 129 4.48 12.62 -7.36
CA THR A 129 5.88 13.03 -7.19
C THR A 129 6.64 12.11 -6.22
N PRO A 130 7.97 12.00 -6.32
CA PRO A 130 8.77 11.17 -5.40
C PRO A 130 8.55 11.53 -3.92
N ASN A 131 8.32 12.82 -3.64
CA ASN A 131 8.01 13.31 -2.30
C ASN A 131 6.65 12.81 -1.80
N LEU A 132 5.62 12.80 -2.65
CA LEU A 132 4.31 12.23 -2.31
C LEU A 132 4.38 10.71 -2.08
N LEU A 133 5.14 9.99 -2.92
CA LEU A 133 5.40 8.57 -2.73
C LEU A 133 6.09 8.30 -1.38
N ALA A 134 7.14 9.04 -1.05
CA ALA A 134 7.84 8.88 0.23
C ALA A 134 6.90 9.07 1.43
N ARG A 135 6.14 10.18 1.44
CA ARG A 135 5.19 10.49 2.53
C ARG A 135 4.10 9.43 2.68
N THR A 136 3.50 9.00 1.57
CA THR A 136 2.40 8.02 1.61
C THR A 136 2.90 6.63 2.00
N ILE A 137 4.06 6.20 1.50
CA ILE A 137 4.67 4.91 1.86
C ILE A 137 5.11 4.89 3.33
N GLU A 138 5.59 6.01 3.86
CA GLU A 138 5.99 6.14 5.27
C GLU A 138 4.81 5.92 6.23
N THR A 139 3.63 6.46 5.90
CA THR A 139 2.41 6.30 6.71
C THR A 139 1.86 4.87 6.75
N VAL A 140 2.40 3.94 5.96
CA VAL A 140 1.93 2.54 5.96
C VAL A 140 2.62 1.74 7.07
N SER A 141 1.80 1.06 7.87
CA SER A 141 2.26 0.21 8.97
C SER A 141 3.04 -1.01 8.47
N GLY A 142 3.90 -1.57 9.33
CA GLY A 142 4.60 -2.82 9.03
C GLY A 142 3.62 -3.98 8.85
N GLY A 143 3.71 -4.69 7.72
CA GLY A 143 2.73 -5.69 7.30
C GLY A 143 1.55 -5.12 6.51
N GLY A 144 1.52 -3.81 6.28
CA GLY A 144 0.53 -3.14 5.44
C GLY A 144 0.75 -3.31 3.94
N LEU A 145 -0.25 -2.87 3.17
CA LEU A 145 -0.31 -3.03 1.73
C LEU A 145 -0.37 -1.66 1.03
N ILE A 146 0.57 -1.41 0.14
CA ILE A 146 0.58 -0.24 -0.74
C ILE A 146 0.07 -0.67 -2.11
N VAL A 147 -0.96 -0.02 -2.62
CA VAL A 147 -1.58 -0.31 -3.91
C VAL A 147 -1.39 0.90 -4.81
N LEU A 148 -0.75 0.69 -5.95
CA LEU A 148 -0.58 1.70 -6.98
C LEU A 148 -1.44 1.33 -8.18
N LEU A 149 -2.41 2.19 -8.50
CA LEU A 149 -3.34 1.98 -9.61
C LEU A 149 -2.79 2.67 -10.87
N LEU A 150 -2.52 1.88 -11.90
CA LEU A 150 -2.14 2.33 -13.22
C LEU A 150 -3.31 2.09 -14.16
N LYS A 151 -3.72 3.13 -14.90
CA LYS A 151 -4.66 2.95 -16.02
C LYS A 151 -4.02 2.13 -17.13
N THR A 152 -4.83 1.45 -17.93
CA THR A 152 -4.31 0.57 -18.98
C THR A 152 -3.47 1.39 -19.97
N MET A 153 -2.20 1.01 -20.11
CA MET A 153 -1.33 1.49 -21.18
C MET A 153 -1.11 0.33 -22.14
N THR A 154 -1.09 0.61 -23.45
CA THR A 154 -0.91 -0.44 -24.48
C THR A 154 0.42 -1.20 -24.34
N SER A 155 1.42 -0.69 -23.60
CA SER A 155 2.57 -1.47 -23.12
C SER A 155 3.15 -0.92 -21.81
N LEU A 156 3.73 -1.78 -20.96
CA LEU A 156 4.51 -1.35 -19.79
C LEU A 156 5.72 -0.48 -20.16
N HIS A 157 6.18 -0.57 -21.41
CA HIS A 157 7.27 0.27 -21.91
C HIS A 157 6.83 1.73 -22.07
N GLN A 158 5.53 1.98 -22.32
CA GLN A 158 4.96 3.33 -22.30
C GLN A 158 4.98 3.94 -20.89
N LEU A 159 4.98 3.13 -19.83
CA LEU A 159 5.13 3.64 -18.47
C LEU A 159 6.48 4.33 -18.25
N CYS A 160 7.54 3.85 -18.92
CA CYS A 160 8.85 4.51 -18.91
C CYS A 160 8.84 5.85 -19.64
N THR A 161 8.03 5.99 -20.70
CA THR A 161 7.95 7.21 -21.51
C THR A 161 6.86 8.18 -21.03
N LEU A 162 6.08 7.81 -20.01
CA LEU A 162 5.08 8.71 -19.42
C LEU A 162 5.76 9.96 -18.86
N VAL A 163 5.24 11.13 -19.23
CA VAL A 163 5.70 12.43 -18.74
C VAL A 163 4.89 12.76 -17.49
N MET A 164 5.53 12.81 -16.32
CA MET A 164 4.89 13.24 -15.08
C MET A 164 4.37 14.68 -15.18
N ASP A 165 3.33 15.04 -14.43
CA ASP A 165 2.77 16.40 -14.43
C ASP A 165 3.80 17.49 -14.12
N VAL A 166 4.79 17.17 -13.28
CA VAL A 166 5.88 18.08 -12.91
C VAL A 166 6.71 18.47 -14.13
N HIS A 167 6.88 17.56 -15.08
CA HIS A 167 7.63 17.78 -16.31
C HIS A 167 6.92 18.71 -17.30
N SER A 168 5.60 18.87 -17.20
CA SER A 168 4.86 19.87 -18.00
C SER A 168 5.30 21.30 -17.70
N ARG A 169 5.68 21.59 -16.44
CA ARG A 169 6.19 22.91 -16.01
C ARG A 169 7.62 23.20 -16.47
N TYR A 170 8.36 22.18 -16.88
CA TYR A 170 9.74 22.30 -17.37
C TYR A 170 9.84 22.32 -18.91
N ARG A 171 8.70 22.30 -19.62
CA ARG A 171 8.70 22.58 -21.06
C ARG A 171 9.08 24.04 -21.27
N THR A 172 10.25 24.24 -21.87
CA THR A 172 10.70 25.53 -22.41
C THR A 172 10.63 25.45 -23.93
N GLU A 173 10.44 26.59 -24.61
CA GLU A 173 10.32 26.65 -26.08
C GLU A 173 11.52 26.07 -26.83
N SER A 174 12.68 25.97 -26.16
CA SER A 174 13.94 25.45 -26.72
C SER A 174 14.22 23.98 -26.39
N ARG A 175 13.42 23.31 -25.54
CA ARG A 175 13.63 21.89 -25.19
C ARG A 175 12.30 21.14 -25.04
N HIS A 176 11.89 20.47 -26.11
CA HIS A 176 10.62 19.73 -26.18
C HIS A 176 10.66 18.33 -25.56
N ASP A 177 11.84 17.71 -25.48
CA ASP A 177 11.98 16.33 -25.00
C ASP A 177 12.21 16.26 -23.50
N VAL A 178 11.13 16.04 -22.76
CA VAL A 178 11.23 15.67 -21.35
C VAL A 178 11.32 14.15 -21.23
N ILE A 179 12.53 13.67 -20.96
CA ILE A 179 12.79 12.25 -20.71
C ILE A 179 12.39 11.92 -19.27
N GLY A 180 11.43 11.00 -19.10
CA GLY A 180 10.94 10.51 -17.81
C GLY A 180 11.92 9.62 -17.05
N ARG A 181 13.14 10.11 -16.76
CA ARG A 181 14.20 9.34 -16.06
C ARG A 181 13.77 8.77 -14.71
N PHE A 182 12.88 9.49 -14.01
CA PHE A 182 12.31 8.98 -12.77
C PHE A 182 11.47 7.73 -13.00
N ASN A 183 10.64 7.72 -14.03
CA ASN A 183 9.75 6.60 -14.34
C ASN A 183 10.53 5.36 -14.79
N GLU A 184 11.57 5.54 -15.60
CA GLU A 184 12.50 4.46 -15.96
C GLU A 184 13.15 3.84 -14.71
N ARG A 185 13.72 4.67 -13.84
CA ARG A 185 14.37 4.19 -12.61
C ARG A 185 13.36 3.59 -11.62
N PHE A 186 12.15 4.14 -11.54
CA PHE A 186 11.08 3.63 -10.72
C PHE A 186 10.67 2.23 -11.16
N LEU A 187 10.46 2.00 -12.46
CA LEU A 187 10.14 0.68 -12.99
C LEU A 187 11.27 -0.33 -12.74
N LEU A 188 12.53 0.06 -12.94
CA LEU A 188 13.68 -0.78 -12.60
C LEU A 188 13.72 -1.13 -11.09
N SER A 189 13.39 -0.15 -10.24
CA SER A 189 13.30 -0.36 -8.78
C SER A 189 12.19 -1.36 -8.43
N LEU A 190 11.01 -1.24 -9.05
CA LEU A 190 9.91 -2.19 -8.88
C LEU A 190 10.30 -3.60 -9.31
N ALA A 191 11.02 -3.74 -10.42
CA ALA A 191 11.50 -5.04 -10.91
C ALA A 191 12.56 -5.68 -9.98
N SER A 192 13.36 -4.85 -9.29
CA SER A 192 14.37 -5.32 -8.32
C SER A 192 13.81 -5.63 -6.94
N ASN A 193 12.62 -5.12 -6.61
CA ASN A 193 12.04 -5.23 -5.27
C ASN A 193 11.35 -6.59 -5.06
N SER A 194 11.87 -7.41 -4.13
CA SER A 194 11.34 -8.73 -3.81
C SER A 194 9.94 -8.74 -3.14
N ARG A 195 9.41 -7.58 -2.73
CA ARG A 195 8.08 -7.45 -2.13
C ARG A 195 7.11 -6.62 -2.97
N CYS A 196 7.44 -6.44 -4.26
CA CYS A 196 6.58 -5.78 -5.23
C CYS A 196 5.97 -6.80 -6.20
N LEU A 197 4.66 -6.74 -6.40
CA LEU A 197 3.94 -7.58 -7.34
C LEU A 197 3.19 -6.72 -8.36
N VAL A 198 3.44 -6.96 -9.65
CA VAL A 198 2.71 -6.29 -10.73
C VAL A 198 1.62 -7.24 -11.24
N LEU A 199 0.39 -6.78 -11.16
CA LEU A 199 -0.84 -7.53 -11.41
C LEU A 199 -1.66 -6.82 -12.48
N ASP A 200 -2.38 -7.61 -13.27
CA ASP A 200 -3.41 -7.13 -14.19
C ASP A 200 -4.78 -7.06 -13.49
N ASP A 201 -5.76 -6.41 -14.12
CA ASP A 201 -7.16 -6.30 -13.61
C ASP A 201 -7.82 -7.66 -13.36
N GLN A 202 -7.33 -8.71 -14.01
CA GLN A 202 -7.79 -10.09 -13.85
C GLN A 202 -6.97 -10.90 -12.84
N TRP A 203 -6.16 -10.26 -12.00
CA TRP A 203 -5.27 -10.90 -11.03
C TRP A 203 -4.20 -11.82 -11.63
N ASN A 204 -3.90 -11.64 -12.92
CA ASN A 204 -2.80 -12.34 -13.57
C ASN A 204 -1.47 -11.66 -13.18
N VAL A 205 -0.48 -12.45 -12.78
CA VAL A 205 0.84 -11.92 -12.44
C VAL A 205 1.63 -11.67 -13.72
N LEU A 206 2.10 -10.43 -13.88
CA LEU A 206 2.87 -10.04 -15.05
C LEU A 206 4.31 -10.59 -15.01
N PRO A 207 4.94 -10.87 -16.17
CA PRO A 207 6.25 -11.53 -16.25
C PRO A 207 7.38 -10.85 -15.47
N LEU A 208 7.32 -9.53 -15.31
CA LEU A 208 8.30 -8.75 -14.54
C LEU A 208 8.44 -9.24 -13.09
N SER A 209 7.36 -9.74 -12.50
CA SER A 209 7.34 -10.22 -11.12
C SER A 209 7.59 -11.73 -10.97
N ARG A 210 7.84 -12.46 -12.07
CA ARG A 210 8.01 -13.94 -12.03
C ARG A 210 9.25 -14.38 -11.25
N LYS A 211 10.35 -13.62 -11.33
CA LYS A 211 11.57 -13.90 -10.55
C LYS A 211 11.33 -13.84 -9.04
N ILE A 212 10.45 -12.95 -8.62
CA ILE A 212 10.07 -12.75 -7.22
C ILE A 212 9.21 -13.92 -6.76
N LEU A 213 8.19 -14.29 -7.54
CA LEU A 213 7.33 -15.42 -7.23
C LEU A 213 8.07 -16.75 -7.10
N SER A 214 9.11 -16.98 -7.91
CA SER A 214 9.95 -18.19 -7.79
C SER A 214 10.81 -18.21 -6.51
N SER A 215 11.08 -17.05 -5.91
CA SER A 215 11.86 -16.93 -4.68
C SER A 215 11.02 -17.03 -3.39
N LEU A 216 9.69 -17.03 -3.51
CA LEU A 216 8.81 -17.08 -2.35
C LEU A 216 8.77 -18.50 -1.77
N THR A 217 9.62 -18.74 -0.77
CA THR A 217 9.44 -19.86 0.15
C THR A 217 8.47 -19.42 1.25
N PRO A 218 7.39 -20.19 1.52
CA PRO A 218 6.52 -19.90 2.64
C PRO A 218 7.34 -20.06 3.93
N LEU A 219 7.42 -18.98 4.72
CA LEU A 219 8.07 -19.05 6.03
C LEU A 219 7.21 -19.90 6.96
N PRO A 220 7.79 -20.82 7.74
CA PRO A 220 7.08 -21.45 8.84
C PRO A 220 6.67 -20.38 9.86
N ALA A 221 5.46 -20.49 10.39
CA ALA A 221 4.84 -19.50 11.28
C ALA A 221 5.68 -19.22 12.56
N ASP A 222 6.52 -20.18 12.95
CA ASP A 222 7.26 -20.21 14.22
C ASP A 222 8.48 -19.26 14.31
N ILE A 223 8.85 -18.57 13.23
CA ILE A 223 10.02 -17.67 13.21
C ILE A 223 9.68 -16.29 13.80
N SER A 224 8.40 -15.90 13.77
CA SER A 224 7.94 -14.58 14.27
C SER A 224 8.08 -14.43 15.78
N ASP A 225 7.86 -15.51 16.54
CA ASP A 225 8.08 -15.51 17.98
C ASP A 225 9.57 -15.38 18.31
N LYS A 226 10.45 -16.04 17.55
CA LYS A 226 11.90 -16.01 17.86
C LYS A 226 12.54 -14.64 17.57
N SER A 227 12.19 -13.99 16.46
CA SER A 227 12.76 -12.67 16.11
C SER A 227 12.27 -11.56 17.04
N SER A 228 10.98 -11.53 17.35
CA SER A 228 10.42 -10.57 18.32
C SER A 228 10.94 -10.79 19.75
N LEU A 229 11.16 -12.04 20.17
CA LEU A 229 11.79 -12.36 21.46
C LEU A 229 13.27 -11.94 21.53
N VAL A 230 14.02 -12.00 20.43
CA VAL A 230 15.43 -11.57 20.39
C VAL A 230 15.53 -10.04 20.50
N GLU A 231 14.74 -9.30 19.72
CA GLU A 231 14.71 -7.83 19.79
C GLU A 231 14.24 -7.33 21.17
N GLN A 232 13.24 -7.99 21.78
CA GLN A 232 12.79 -7.67 23.13
C GLN A 232 13.83 -7.99 24.20
N LYS A 233 14.57 -9.11 24.07
CA LYS A 233 15.67 -9.47 24.96
C LYS A 233 16.84 -8.49 24.85
N GLU A 234 17.18 -8.04 23.65
CA GLU A 234 18.22 -7.02 23.43
C GLU A 234 17.80 -5.66 24.01
N LEU A 235 16.55 -5.25 23.82
CA LEU A 235 16.03 -4.01 24.41
C LEU A 235 16.00 -4.06 25.94
N GLN A 236 15.69 -5.22 26.54
CA GLN A 236 15.78 -5.43 27.99
C GLN A 236 17.22 -5.35 28.48
N LYS A 237 18.19 -5.98 27.78
CA LYS A 237 19.61 -5.88 28.10
C LYS A 237 20.11 -4.43 28.04
N LEU A 238 19.73 -3.67 27.02
CA LEU A 238 20.10 -2.26 26.88
C LEU A 238 19.48 -1.37 27.96
N LYS A 239 18.22 -1.61 28.36
CA LYS A 239 17.60 -0.92 29.49
C LYS A 239 18.34 -1.19 30.82
N VAL A 240 18.73 -2.44 31.06
CA VAL A 240 19.49 -2.83 32.26
C VAL A 240 20.89 -2.18 32.25
N MET A 241 21.59 -2.16 31.10
CA MET A 241 22.88 -1.45 30.99
C MET A 241 22.74 0.06 31.23
N SER A 242 21.67 0.70 30.74
CA SER A 242 21.43 2.13 30.98
C SER A 242 21.13 2.43 32.45
N LEU A 243 20.37 1.58 33.13
CA LEU A 243 20.15 1.70 34.58
C LEU A 243 21.45 1.52 35.36
N ASN A 244 22.26 0.51 35.02
CA ASN A 244 23.56 0.30 35.65
C ASN A 244 24.53 1.47 35.43
N LEU A 245 24.53 2.11 34.25
CA LEU A 245 25.30 3.34 34.02
C LEU A 245 24.83 4.51 34.89
N LYS A 246 23.51 4.66 35.10
CA LYS A 246 22.96 5.68 36.00
C LYS A 246 23.34 5.43 37.46
N TYR A 247 23.30 4.17 37.92
CA TYR A 247 23.76 3.81 39.26
C TYR A 247 25.28 3.98 39.43
N CYS A 248 26.06 3.72 38.39
CA CYS A 248 27.52 3.90 38.41
C CYS A 248 27.90 5.40 38.45
N PHE A 249 27.19 6.25 37.71
CA PHE A 249 27.33 7.71 37.79
C PHE A 249 26.92 8.26 39.18
N PHE A 250 25.84 7.74 39.76
CA PHE A 250 25.37 8.18 41.09
C PHE A 250 26.34 7.76 42.21
N ASN A 251 26.91 6.55 42.15
CA ASN A 251 27.89 6.10 43.15
C ASN A 251 29.27 6.78 42.98
N CYS A 252 29.68 7.19 41.77
CA CYS A 252 30.90 7.99 41.60
C CYS A 252 30.77 9.41 42.17
N LEU A 253 29.56 10.01 42.15
CA LEU A 253 29.33 11.35 42.70
C LEU A 253 29.25 11.37 44.24
N VAL A 254 28.94 10.25 44.89
CA VAL A 254 28.80 10.16 46.36
C VAL A 254 30.13 9.87 47.07
N ILE A 255 31.17 9.42 46.36
CA ILE A 255 32.49 9.09 46.94
C ILE A 255 33.47 10.29 46.88
N THR A 256 33.02 11.45 46.41
CA THR A 256 33.80 12.70 46.39
C THR A 256 33.18 13.77 47.30
N TYR A 257 33.11 13.46 48.60
CA TYR A 257 33.05 14.42 49.71
C TYR A 257 33.83 13.85 50.91
#